data_AF-A0A2G4FLZ8-F1
#
_entry.id   AF-A0A2G4FLZ8-F1
#
_cell.length_a   1.000
_cell.length_b   1.000
_cell.length_c   1.000
_cell.angle_alpha   90.00
_cell.angle_beta   90.00
_cell.angle_gamma   90.00
#
_symmetry.space_group_name_H-M   'P 1'
#
loop_
_entity.id
_entity.type
_entity.pdbx_description
1 polymer ?
#
loop_
_entity_poly.entity_id
_entity_poly.type
_entity_poly.pdbx_seq_one_letter_code
_entity_poly.pdbx_strand_id
1 'polypeptide(L)'
;MSLKLLNIIQRYPPALGGSEIYFQKLSEFLASKGHAVSVWTSNANNLESFWATNHPMLPCNEEVVNSVKVRRFKLFHIPLQRLVLKIISKIPIRTLQCLTFSHNPIMPEMLKLASRCDETFDAVHAGCFPYA
;
A
#
# COMPACT_ATOMS: atom_id res chain seq x y z
N MET A 1 6.56 -26.90 1.85
CA MET A 1 7.14 -26.04 0.80
C MET A 1 7.04 -24.60 1.28
N SER A 2 8.14 -23.84 1.28
CA SER A 2 8.10 -22.41 1.63
C SER A 2 7.63 -21.61 0.41
N LEU A 3 6.81 -20.59 0.64
CA LEU A 3 6.25 -19.73 -0.42
C LEU A 3 6.70 -18.29 -0.19
N LYS A 4 6.91 -17.53 -1.26
CA LYS A 4 7.15 -16.09 -1.26
C LYS A 4 5.83 -15.37 -1.51
N LEU A 5 5.34 -14.67 -0.50
CA LEU A 5 4.03 -14.02 -0.51
C LEU A 5 4.19 -12.51 -0.37
N LEU A 6 3.50 -11.75 -1.22
CA LEU A 6 3.46 -10.29 -1.14
C LEU A 6 2.06 -9.82 -0.78
N ASN A 7 1.93 -9.13 0.34
CA ASN A 7 0.73 -8.43 0.75
C ASN A 7 0.88 -6.93 0.44
N ILE A 8 -0.02 -6.34 -0.35
CA ILE A 8 -0.01 -4.90 -0.63
C ILE A 8 -1.21 -4.28 0.05
N ILE A 9 -1.02 -3.33 0.96
CA ILE A 9 -2.12 -2.69 1.69
C ILE A 9 -1.81 -1.20 1.91
N GLN A 10 -2.83 -0.36 1.89
CA GLN A 10 -2.68 1.09 2.01
C GLN A 10 -2.01 1.52 3.33
N ARG A 11 -2.38 0.90 4.45
CA ARG A 11 -1.75 1.11 5.77
C ARG A 11 -1.48 -0.23 6.44
N TYR A 12 -0.57 -0.23 7.39
CA TYR A 12 -0.19 -1.41 8.18
C TYR A 12 0.21 -0.96 9.59
N PRO A 13 0.06 -1.80 10.65
CA PRO A 13 0.44 -1.44 12.01
C PRO A 13 1.80 -0.75 12.08
N PRO A 14 1.96 0.35 12.83
CA PRO A 14 1.09 0.82 13.93
C PRO A 14 -0.19 1.54 13.51
N ALA A 15 -0.43 1.78 12.21
CA ALA A 15 -1.71 2.32 11.75
C ALA A 15 -2.88 1.40 12.17
N LEU A 16 -3.95 1.99 12.70
CA LEU A 16 -5.09 1.26 13.25
C LEU A 16 -6.24 1.16 12.24
N GLY A 17 -6.82 -0.04 12.14
CA GLY A 17 -8.03 -0.31 11.38
C GLY A 17 -8.27 -1.81 11.16
N GLY A 18 -9.45 -2.17 10.68
CA GLY A 18 -9.82 -3.58 10.48
C GLY A 18 -8.99 -4.27 9.41
N SER A 19 -8.67 -3.56 8.32
CA SER A 19 -7.84 -4.10 7.24
C SER A 19 -6.39 -4.32 7.70
N GLU A 20 -5.88 -3.40 8.51
CA GLU A 20 -4.54 -3.40 9.07
C GLU A 20 -4.38 -4.59 10.02
N ILE A 21 -5.36 -4.82 10.91
CA ILE A 21 -5.39 -5.98 11.81
C ILE A 21 -5.48 -7.29 11.03
N TYR A 22 -6.32 -7.35 10.00
CA TYR A 22 -6.48 -8.55 9.18
C TYR A 22 -5.16 -8.91 8.48
N PHE A 23 -4.55 -7.95 7.78
CA PHE A 23 -3.28 -8.17 7.08
C PHE A 23 -2.13 -8.47 8.04
N GLN A 24 -2.12 -7.88 9.23
CA GLN A 24 -1.16 -8.22 10.26
C GLN A 24 -1.28 -9.69 10.66
N LYS A 25 -2.46 -10.10 11.12
CA LYS A 25 -2.71 -11.47 11.58
C LYS A 25 -2.43 -12.49 10.49
N LEU A 26 -2.85 -12.22 9.25
CA LEU A 26 -2.60 -13.09 8.11
C LEU A 26 -1.11 -13.21 7.82
N SER A 27 -0.39 -12.09 7.77
CA SER A 27 1.04 -12.07 7.44
C SER A 27 1.86 -12.79 8.50
N GLU A 28 1.61 -12.52 9.78
CA GLU A 28 2.28 -13.16 10.90
C GLU A 28 1.97 -14.65 10.98
N PHE A 29 0.72 -15.05 10.73
CA PHE A 29 0.34 -16.46 10.66
C PHE A 29 1.09 -17.19 9.55
N LEU A 30 1.13 -16.64 8.34
CA LEU A 30 1.84 -17.24 7.21
C LEU A 30 3.36 -17.32 7.47
N ALA A 31 3.95 -16.27 8.05
CA ALA A 31 5.34 -16.28 8.46
C ALA A 31 5.62 -17.37 9.51
N SER A 32 4.71 -17.56 10.48
CA SER A 32 4.82 -18.63 11.49
C SER A 32 4.75 -20.05 10.91
N LYS A 33 4.19 -20.20 9.70
CA LYS A 33 4.19 -21.47 8.94
C LYS A 33 5.45 -21.68 8.09
N GLY A 34 6.42 -20.76 8.15
CA GLY A 34 7.69 -20.84 7.43
C GLY A 34 7.63 -20.28 6.00
N HIS A 35 6.61 -19.49 5.66
CA HIS A 35 6.55 -18.76 4.39
C HIS A 35 7.33 -17.44 4.49
N ALA A 36 7.94 -17.01 3.38
CA ALA A 36 8.57 -15.70 3.27
C ALA A 36 7.51 -14.65 2.91
N VAL A 37 7.08 -13.86 3.90
CA VAL A 37 6.01 -12.87 3.72
C VAL A 37 6.59 -11.46 3.68
N SER A 38 6.22 -10.72 2.64
CA SER A 38 6.52 -9.30 2.48
C SER A 38 5.23 -8.48 2.49
N VAL A 39 5.27 -7.29 3.08
CA VAL A 39 4.17 -6.32 3.12
C VAL A 39 4.66 -5.03 2.51
N TRP A 40 3.97 -4.55 1.47
CA TRP A 40 4.17 -3.22 0.89
C TRP A 40 3.04 -2.31 1.31
N THR A 41 3.38 -1.16 1.87
CA THR A 41 2.39 -0.23 2.42
C THR A 41 2.83 1.21 2.35
N SER A 42 1.92 2.16 2.57
CA SER A 42 2.31 3.57 2.68
C SER A 42 2.89 3.88 4.06
N ASN A 43 3.51 5.05 4.18
CA ASN A 43 3.90 5.60 5.46
C ASN A 43 2.78 6.46 6.13
N ALA A 44 1.53 6.34 5.67
CA ALA A 44 0.39 6.98 6.32
C ALA A 44 0.05 6.28 7.65
N ASN A 45 -0.10 7.07 8.73
CA ASN A 45 -0.59 6.56 10.01
C ASN A 45 -2.13 6.66 10.10
N ASN A 46 -2.67 7.79 9.64
CA ASN A 46 -4.10 8.08 9.63
C ASN A 46 -4.67 7.95 8.22
N LEU A 47 -5.99 7.75 8.11
CA LEU A 47 -6.66 7.67 6.81
C LEU A 47 -6.58 9.02 6.08
N GLU A 48 -6.72 10.11 6.84
CA GLU A 48 -6.68 11.48 6.35
C GLU A 48 -5.34 11.86 5.74
N SER A 49 -4.26 11.19 6.17
CA SER A 49 -2.93 11.37 5.59
C SER A 49 -2.90 11.13 4.08
N PHE A 50 -3.86 10.39 3.50
CA PHE A 50 -3.93 10.15 2.05
C PHE A 50 -4.24 11.39 1.20
N TRP A 51 -4.85 12.42 1.78
CA TRP A 51 -5.23 13.65 1.06
C TRP A 51 -4.88 14.93 1.80
N ALA A 52 -4.47 14.85 3.08
CA ALA A 52 -4.10 15.99 3.91
C ALA A 52 -2.64 15.85 4.39
N THR A 53 -1.91 16.97 4.35
CA THR A 53 -0.47 17.03 4.66
C THR A 53 -0.16 17.38 6.11
N ASN A 54 -1.18 17.66 6.92
CA ASN A 54 -1.07 18.12 8.31
C ASN A 54 -1.07 16.98 9.35
N HIS A 55 -0.93 15.72 8.91
CA HIS A 55 -0.93 14.57 9.79
C HIS A 55 0.47 13.96 9.93
N PRO A 56 0.82 13.42 11.12
CA PRO A 56 2.07 12.71 11.30
C PRO A 56 2.13 11.48 10.40
N MET A 57 3.30 11.29 9.78
CA MET A 57 3.60 10.16 8.92
C MET A 57 4.63 9.25 9.61
N LEU A 58 4.59 7.97 9.27
CA LEU A 58 5.59 7.00 9.70
C LEU A 58 6.89 7.19 8.92
N PRO A 59 8.03 6.71 9.44
CA PRO A 59 9.27 6.63 8.67
C PRO A 59 9.09 5.74 7.42
N CYS A 60 9.77 6.11 6.33
CA CYS A 60 9.80 5.33 5.09
C CYS A 60 10.98 4.36 5.14
N ASN A 61 10.85 3.29 5.91
CA ASN A 61 11.89 2.28 6.10
C ASN A 61 11.41 0.88 5.66
N GLU A 62 12.39 0.01 5.48
CA GLU A 62 12.18 -1.43 5.50
C GLU A 62 12.44 -1.93 6.92
N GLU A 63 11.55 -2.76 7.44
CA GLU A 63 11.62 -3.32 8.79
C GLU A 63 11.16 -4.78 8.78
N VAL A 64 11.61 -5.56 9.76
CA VAL A 64 11.11 -6.92 9.98
C VAL A 64 10.30 -6.92 11.27
N VAL A 65 9.01 -7.20 11.17
CA VAL A 65 8.09 -7.24 12.31
C VAL A 65 7.52 -8.65 12.39
N ASN A 66 7.77 -9.35 13.49
CA ASN A 66 7.25 -10.72 13.71
C ASN A 66 7.53 -11.66 12.52
N SER A 67 8.76 -11.62 11.98
CA SER A 67 9.20 -12.39 10.80
C SER A 67 8.56 -11.99 9.46
N VAL A 68 7.84 -10.87 9.41
CA VAL A 68 7.27 -10.29 8.19
C VAL A 68 8.14 -9.11 7.74
N LYS A 69 8.56 -9.09 6.46
CA LYS A 69 9.29 -7.94 5.89
C LYS A 69 8.30 -6.85 5.51
N VAL A 70 8.33 -5.70 6.16
CA VAL A 70 7.45 -4.57 5.88
C VAL A 70 8.26 -3.47 5.21
N ARG A 71 7.77 -2.98 4.06
CA ARG A 71 8.34 -1.84 3.35
C ARG A 71 7.33 -0.70 3.26
N ARG A 72 7.69 0.44 3.82
CA ARG A 72 6.85 1.65 3.82
C ARG A 72 7.29 2.61 2.73
N PHE A 73 6.37 2.93 1.84
CA PHE A 73 6.59 3.87 0.75
C PHE A 73 6.10 5.27 1.13
N LYS A 74 6.85 6.27 0.69
CA LYS A 74 6.47 7.67 0.86
C LYS A 74 5.20 7.96 0.07
N LEU A 75 4.18 8.44 0.78
CA LEU A 75 3.01 9.01 0.16
C LEU A 75 3.35 10.39 -0.44
N PHE A 76 2.90 10.63 -1.66
CA PHE A 76 3.05 11.89 -2.37
C PHE A 76 1.73 12.66 -2.38
N HIS A 77 1.79 13.98 -2.16
CA HIS A 77 0.64 14.86 -2.19
C HIS A 77 0.78 15.87 -3.33
N ILE A 78 -0.33 16.12 -4.02
CA ILE A 78 -0.41 17.16 -5.05
C ILE A 78 -1.33 18.28 -4.52
N PRO A 79 -1.01 19.56 -4.76
CA PRO A 79 -1.95 20.64 -4.46
C PRO A 79 -3.32 20.37 -5.08
N LEU A 80 -4.38 20.51 -4.28
CA LEU A 80 -5.76 20.23 -4.71
C LEU A 80 -5.94 18.81 -5.30
N GLN A 81 -5.18 17.81 -4.81
CA GLN A 81 -5.19 16.42 -5.30
C GLN A 81 -6.59 15.88 -5.57
N ARG A 82 -7.54 16.08 -4.65
CA ARG A 82 -8.94 15.60 -4.81
C ARG A 82 -9.60 16.14 -6.08
N LEU A 83 -9.38 17.41 -6.40
CA LEU A 83 -9.92 18.07 -7.60
C LEU A 83 -9.17 17.60 -8.84
N VAL A 84 -7.84 17.59 -8.79
CA VAL A 84 -6.98 17.16 -9.92
C VAL A 84 -7.34 15.72 -10.33
N LEU A 85 -7.36 14.79 -9.37
CA LEU A 85 -7.74 13.40 -9.61
C LEU A 85 -9.19 13.29 -10.11
N LYS A 86 -10.13 14.08 -9.57
CA LYS A 86 -11.52 14.11 -10.05
C LYS A 86 -11.63 14.56 -11.52
N ILE A 87 -10.84 15.55 -11.95
CA ILE A 87 -10.82 15.99 -13.35
C ILE A 87 -10.25 14.88 -14.24
N ILE A 88 -9.14 14.27 -13.83
CA ILE A 88 -8.48 13.21 -14.59
C ILE A 88 -9.38 11.97 -14.73
N SER A 89 -10.15 11.61 -13.70
CA SER A 89 -11.10 10.48 -13.76
C SER A 89 -12.28 10.70 -14.72
N LYS A 90 -12.47 11.90 -15.28
CA LYS A 90 -13.44 12.14 -16.36
C LYS A 90 -12.92 11.75 -17.74
N ILE A 91 -11.62 11.51 -17.89
CA ILE A 91 -11.03 11.03 -19.14
C ILE A 91 -11.48 9.56 -19.34
N PRO A 92 -12.03 9.18 -20.51
CA PRO A 92 -12.64 7.87 -20.74
C PRO A 92 -11.59 6.75 -20.97
N ILE A 93 -10.56 6.70 -20.14
CA ILE A 93 -9.53 5.66 -20.13
C ILE A 93 -9.69 4.88 -18.83
N ARG A 94 -10.22 3.66 -18.90
CA ARG A 94 -10.61 2.89 -17.70
C ARG A 94 -9.49 2.78 -16.66
N THR A 95 -8.28 2.45 -17.08
CA THR A 95 -7.10 2.37 -16.19
C THR A 95 -6.81 3.70 -15.51
N LEU A 96 -7.01 4.83 -16.21
CA LEU A 96 -6.80 6.15 -15.64
C LEU A 96 -7.90 6.52 -14.65
N GLN A 97 -9.16 6.20 -14.96
CA GLN A 97 -10.31 6.42 -14.06
C GLN A 97 -10.19 5.64 -12.78
N CYS A 98 -9.71 4.40 -12.89
CA CYS A 98 -9.19 3.62 -11.81
C CYS A 98 -8.15 4.51 -11.08
N LEU A 99 -6.93 4.67 -11.61
CA LEU A 99 -5.80 5.36 -10.96
C LEU A 99 -6.07 6.76 -10.37
N THR A 100 -7.16 7.44 -10.72
CA THR A 100 -7.44 8.82 -10.34
C THR A 100 -8.73 9.03 -9.54
N PHE A 101 -9.13 8.06 -8.73
CA PHE A 101 -10.16 8.32 -7.72
C PHE A 101 -9.71 9.42 -6.73
N SER A 102 -10.62 10.32 -6.31
CA SER A 102 -10.25 11.54 -5.57
C SER A 102 -9.47 11.34 -4.27
N HIS A 103 -9.59 10.18 -3.63
CA HIS A 103 -8.94 9.84 -2.36
C HIS A 103 -7.85 8.77 -2.54
N ASN A 104 -7.43 8.52 -3.77
CA ASN A 104 -6.42 7.52 -4.06
C ASN A 104 -5.05 7.95 -3.50
N PRO A 105 -4.35 7.10 -2.71
CA PRO A 105 -2.97 7.33 -2.36
C PRO A 105 -2.05 7.33 -3.59
N ILE A 106 -1.14 8.29 -3.66
CA ILE A 106 -0.13 8.38 -4.73
C ILE A 106 1.21 7.93 -4.15
N MET A 107 1.75 6.81 -4.63
CA MET A 107 3.03 6.25 -4.18
C MET A 107 3.92 5.90 -5.39
N PRO A 108 4.58 6.90 -6.01
CA PRO A 108 5.33 6.69 -7.26
C PRO A 108 6.46 5.67 -7.12
N GLU A 109 7.14 5.66 -5.97
CA GLU A 109 8.22 4.69 -5.68
C GLU A 109 7.70 3.25 -5.61
N MET A 110 6.51 3.03 -5.03
CA MET A 110 5.88 1.71 -5.00
C MET A 110 5.50 1.26 -6.41
N LEU A 111 4.92 2.16 -7.21
CA LEU A 111 4.53 1.86 -8.60
C LEU A 111 5.76 1.57 -9.48
N LYS A 112 6.83 2.34 -9.31
CA LYS A 112 8.11 2.13 -9.98
C LYS A 112 8.72 0.80 -9.61
N LEU A 113 8.68 0.41 -8.33
CA LEU A 113 9.16 -0.88 -7.88
C LEU A 113 8.28 -2.02 -8.43
N ALA A 114 6.96 -1.90 -8.37
CA ALA A 114 6.02 -2.90 -8.90
C ALA A 114 6.19 -3.12 -10.41
N SER A 115 6.43 -2.06 -11.18
CA SER A 115 6.63 -2.14 -12.65
C SER A 115 7.99 -2.71 -13.07
N ARG A 116 8.97 -2.72 -12.15
CA ARG A 116 10.33 -3.22 -12.38
C ARG A 116 10.68 -4.39 -11.46
N CYS A 117 9.69 -5.01 -10.84
CA CYS A 117 9.93 -6.00 -9.81
C CYS A 117 10.47 -7.27 -10.46
N ASP A 118 11.77 -7.48 -10.37
CA ASP A 118 12.43 -8.73 -10.79
C ASP A 118 12.26 -9.83 -9.73
N GLU A 119 11.76 -9.49 -8.54
CA GLU A 119 11.42 -10.48 -7.50
C GLU A 119 10.18 -11.27 -7.89
N THR A 120 10.31 -12.59 -7.94
CA THR A 120 9.20 -13.51 -8.17
C THR A 120 8.49 -13.81 -6.85
N PHE A 121 7.19 -13.53 -6.80
CA PHE A 121 6.29 -13.96 -5.71
C PHE A 121 5.41 -15.12 -6.19
N ASP A 122 5.20 -16.11 -5.33
CA ASP A 122 4.30 -17.24 -5.62
C ASP A 122 2.83 -16.80 -5.54
N ALA A 123 2.53 -15.80 -4.70
CA ALA A 123 1.23 -15.15 -4.67
C ALA A 123 1.33 -13.69 -4.23
N VAL A 124 0.47 -12.85 -4.81
CA VAL A 124 0.30 -11.44 -4.44
C VAL A 124 -1.13 -11.24 -3.97
N HIS A 125 -1.28 -10.73 -2.76
CA HIS A 125 -2.56 -10.37 -2.17
C HIS A 125 -2.62 -8.86 -1.96
N ALA A 126 -3.38 -8.21 -2.84
CA ALA A 126 -3.55 -6.78 -2.84
C ALA A 126 -4.83 -6.40 -2.08
N GLY A 127 -4.68 -5.90 -0.86
CA GLY A 127 -5.76 -5.34 -0.04
C GLY A 127 -6.20 -4.01 -0.61
N CYS A 128 -7.49 -3.94 -0.99
CA CYS A 128 -8.17 -2.80 -1.58
C CYS A 128 -7.19 -1.81 -2.22
N PHE A 129 -6.59 -2.22 -3.35
CA PHE A 129 -6.26 -1.23 -4.36
C PHE A 129 -7.55 -0.41 -4.53
N PRO A 130 -7.48 0.92 -4.61
CA PRO A 130 -8.65 1.62 -5.09
C PRO A 130 -8.97 1.01 -6.45
N TYR A 131 -10.24 0.97 -6.86
CA TYR A 131 -10.73 1.32 -8.20
C TYR A 131 -12.09 0.68 -8.44
N ALA A 132 -13.12 1.47 -8.10
CA ALA A 132 -14.56 1.21 -8.05
C ALA A 132 -15.06 0.76 -6.67
#